data_AF-A0A496UQM5-F1
#
_entry.id   AF-A0A496UQM5-F1
#
_cell.length_a   1.000
_cell.length_b   1.000
_cell.length_c   1.000
_cell.angle_alpha   90.00
_cell.angle_beta   90.00
_cell.angle_gamma   90.00
#
_symmetry.space_group_name_H-M   'P 1'
#
loop_
_entity.id
_entity.type
_entity.pdbx_description
1 polymer ?
#
loop_
_entity_poly.entity_id
_entity_poly.type
_entity_poly.pdbx_seq_one_letter_code
_entity_poly.pdbx_strand_id
1 'polypeptide(L)'
;MQEISPYNRAVLREKGLDKAAVKAGIQKLREKAEVGAIYLELQMVHKEVDFKPTVAQINKALKAVGIEKELPSVAGKAITQYMVELDKSGLSNITSDQQQYLDLMTACAGSPMKDRTGDDYEKFREVSADLLKFDAEPVTVGTELNFGSPNQMQHFLYVMLGLPIRRHTKVTRGSKRDELGHGGGPATNEAAIQLAIAEDCTGADAWKGDVLRNLIVYTKCDTREKLYWKPYPLWKHPIDGMMHPQINQSATVTHRPTGSSPNLLQVSKKDGGRTRSVFIGGQTEKGEDYVYISVDFSGQELRIIASETKDPVMLDAYIGENKKDLHTVTACAIGKSYIEKTAPDFDLGSLVWDGEYIDYAFFDHIRKEEPINEQVLVKLLKLVRGAGKELNFGVAYGAGPTTIAMGLFIPVEVARVLMESLFARYVRLPIWKEEVWDFAEKHGYVETVYGPRRHCWPDIISSDTGTKSRMQRQVANFVIQGTAADILKVVMTAAKHEGIFLDTGAILLAPIYDQLAARVPTSIAVEYITRISACMSVTPPGHQVPMVPEASIGLNWGMQKELGAYPSEDKILKALEDLYADV
;
A
#
# COMPACT_ATOMS: atom_id res chain seq x y z
N MET A 1 28.87 4.31 31.41
CA MET A 1 28.01 3.33 32.13
C MET A 1 26.68 3.91 32.59
N GLN A 2 26.51 5.23 32.58
CA GLN A 2 25.23 5.88 32.81
C GLN A 2 24.31 5.88 31.57
N GLU A 3 24.84 5.59 30.38
CA GLU A 3 24.10 5.61 29.10
C GLU A 3 23.36 4.30 28.75
N ILE A 4 23.49 3.23 29.53
CA ILE A 4 22.75 1.97 29.28
C ILE A 4 21.59 1.90 30.25
N SER A 5 20.37 1.79 29.73
CA SER A 5 19.17 1.72 30.55
C SER A 5 19.27 0.59 31.60
N PRO A 6 18.73 0.78 32.82
CA PRO A 6 18.74 -0.25 33.86
C PRO A 6 18.14 -1.58 33.41
N TYR A 7 17.14 -1.52 32.52
CA TYR A 7 16.51 -2.69 31.89
C TYR A 7 17.51 -3.51 31.06
N ASN A 8 18.29 -2.86 30.21
CA ASN A 8 19.29 -3.54 29.38
C ASN A 8 20.44 -4.13 30.22
N ARG A 9 20.75 -3.55 31.38
CA ARG A 9 21.73 -4.12 32.33
C ARG A 9 21.23 -5.39 33.01
N ALA A 10 19.93 -5.49 33.30
CA ALA A 10 19.32 -6.68 33.89
C ALA A 10 19.31 -7.85 32.89
N VAL A 11 18.88 -7.60 31.66
CA VAL A 11 18.82 -8.60 30.57
C VAL A 11 20.20 -9.17 30.22
N LEU A 12 21.25 -8.33 30.25
CA LEU A 12 22.63 -8.77 29.98
C LEU A 12 23.20 -9.66 31.10
N ARG A 13 22.86 -9.36 32.36
CA ARG A 13 23.25 -10.18 33.53
C ARG A 13 22.56 -11.54 33.53
N GLU A 14 21.27 -11.58 33.16
CA GLU A 14 20.46 -12.80 33.11
C GLU A 14 20.96 -13.81 32.05
N LYS A 15 21.65 -13.32 31.02
CA LYS A 15 22.22 -14.14 29.93
C LYS A 15 23.70 -14.49 30.09
N GLY A 16 24.33 -14.14 31.22
CA GLY A 16 25.74 -14.47 31.51
C GLY A 16 26.76 -13.76 30.61
N LEU A 17 26.36 -12.72 29.88
CA LEU A 17 27.23 -12.00 28.95
C LEU A 17 27.88 -10.81 29.66
N ASP A 18 29.19 -10.91 29.90
CA ASP A 18 29.92 -9.82 30.54
C ASP A 18 30.16 -8.64 29.58
N LYS A 19 30.61 -7.53 30.17
CA LYS A 19 30.86 -6.27 29.47
C LYS A 19 31.98 -6.38 28.43
N ALA A 20 32.91 -7.33 28.60
CA ALA A 20 33.99 -7.60 27.67
C ALA A 20 33.49 -8.41 26.47
N ALA A 21 32.57 -9.37 26.65
CA ALA A 21 31.93 -10.15 25.60
C ALA A 21 31.04 -9.28 24.70
N VAL A 22 30.29 -8.33 25.26
CA VAL A 22 29.48 -7.37 24.48
C VAL A 22 30.39 -6.41 23.70
N LYS A 23 31.46 -5.90 24.33
CA LYS A 23 32.43 -5.02 23.66
C LYS A 23 33.19 -5.76 22.56
N ALA A 24 33.56 -7.02 22.78
CA ALA A 24 34.16 -7.89 21.77
C ALA A 24 33.18 -8.20 20.64
N GLY A 25 31.89 -8.42 20.92
CA GLY A 25 30.86 -8.61 19.89
C GLY A 25 30.62 -7.36 19.03
N ILE A 26 30.61 -6.17 19.64
CA ILE A 26 30.53 -4.89 18.94
C ILE A 26 31.81 -4.62 18.14
N GLN A 27 32.99 -4.94 18.68
CA GLN A 27 34.26 -4.84 17.98
C GLN A 27 34.33 -5.79 16.78
N LYS A 28 33.85 -7.04 16.92
CA LYS A 28 33.76 -8.02 15.82
C LYS A 28 32.75 -7.62 14.74
N LEU A 29 31.67 -6.92 15.14
CA LEU A 29 30.70 -6.32 14.22
C LEU A 29 31.28 -5.08 13.51
N ARG A 30 32.08 -4.26 14.21
CA ARG A 30 32.82 -3.14 13.62
C ARG A 30 33.92 -3.60 12.69
N GLU A 31 34.67 -4.64 13.04
CA GLU A 31 35.68 -5.26 12.16
C GLU A 31 35.00 -5.91 10.94
N LYS A 32 33.84 -6.55 11.10
CA LYS A 32 33.01 -6.98 9.96
C LYS A 32 32.46 -5.80 9.12
N ALA A 33 32.27 -4.63 9.72
CA ALA A 33 31.79 -3.43 9.04
C ALA A 33 32.91 -2.66 8.33
N GLU A 34 34.13 -2.62 8.89
CA GLU A 34 35.32 -2.04 8.27
C GLU A 34 35.77 -2.84 7.04
N VAL A 35 35.53 -4.16 7.03
CA VAL A 35 35.75 -5.02 5.86
C VAL A 35 34.51 -5.10 4.95
N GLY A 36 33.37 -4.54 5.37
CA GLY A 36 32.05 -4.76 4.76
C GLY A 36 31.33 -3.51 4.22
N ALA A 37 31.99 -2.36 4.20
CA ALA A 37 31.50 -1.13 3.55
C ALA A 37 32.27 -0.81 2.26
N ILE A 38 32.67 -1.85 1.53
CA ILE A 38 33.21 -1.70 0.18
C ILE A 38 32.02 -1.90 -0.77
N TYR A 39 31.69 -0.87 -1.53
CA TYR A 39 30.91 -1.05 -2.75
C TYR A 39 31.71 -2.03 -3.62
N LEU A 40 31.22 -3.27 -3.70
CA LEU A 40 31.75 -4.24 -4.64
C LEU A 40 31.05 -3.93 -5.96
N GLU A 41 31.84 -3.47 -6.93
CA GLU A 41 31.38 -3.40 -8.32
C GLU A 41 30.73 -4.73 -8.70
N LEU A 42 29.61 -4.66 -9.41
CA LEU A 42 28.94 -5.85 -9.92
C LEU A 42 29.92 -6.58 -10.84
N GLN A 43 30.41 -7.73 -10.39
CA GLN A 43 31.30 -8.56 -11.15
C GLN A 43 30.55 -9.80 -11.64
N MET A 44 30.73 -10.10 -12.92
CA MET A 44 30.35 -11.37 -13.47
C MET A 44 31.36 -12.40 -13.01
N VAL A 45 30.93 -13.33 -12.18
CA VAL A 45 31.76 -14.45 -11.73
C VAL A 45 31.10 -15.76 -12.13
N HIS A 46 31.91 -16.75 -12.47
CA HIS A 46 31.39 -18.11 -12.62
C HIS A 46 31.15 -18.67 -11.23
N LYS A 47 29.91 -19.07 -10.96
CA LYS A 47 29.57 -19.72 -9.70
C LYS A 47 30.40 -21.01 -9.60
N GLU A 48 31.21 -21.13 -8.55
CA GLU A 48 31.93 -22.39 -8.32
C GLU A 48 30.94 -23.55 -8.18
N VAL A 49 31.11 -24.56 -9.03
CA VAL A 49 30.29 -25.77 -9.00
C VAL A 49 31.04 -26.82 -8.20
N ASP A 50 30.61 -27.03 -6.96
CA ASP A 50 31.08 -28.14 -6.14
C ASP A 50 30.59 -29.47 -6.74
N PHE A 51 31.51 -30.38 -7.08
CA PHE A 51 31.16 -31.68 -7.62
C PHE A 51 30.63 -32.61 -6.53
N LYS A 52 29.35 -32.95 -6.63
CA LYS A 52 28.78 -34.06 -5.88
C LYS A 52 28.49 -35.18 -6.88
N PRO A 53 28.79 -36.45 -6.55
CA PRO A 53 28.61 -37.57 -7.48
C PRO A 53 27.11 -37.92 -7.61
N THR A 54 26.35 -37.02 -8.20
CA THR A 54 24.93 -37.16 -8.54
C THR A 54 24.80 -37.48 -10.02
N VAL A 55 23.76 -38.21 -10.40
CA VAL A 55 23.49 -38.58 -11.80
C VAL A 55 23.47 -37.33 -12.69
N ALA A 56 22.82 -36.25 -12.24
CA ALA A 56 22.74 -34.99 -12.98
C ALA A 56 24.13 -34.36 -13.22
N GLN A 57 25.00 -34.32 -12.20
CA GLN A 57 26.33 -33.72 -12.33
C GLN A 57 27.25 -34.56 -13.22
N ILE A 58 27.20 -35.89 -13.11
CA ILE A 58 28.00 -36.78 -13.98
C ILE A 58 27.52 -36.67 -15.43
N ASN A 59 26.21 -36.65 -15.67
CA ASN A 59 25.66 -36.49 -17.02
C ASN A 59 26.00 -35.12 -17.62
N LYS A 60 26.03 -34.06 -16.79
CA LYS A 60 26.47 -32.73 -17.24
C LYS A 60 27.96 -32.73 -17.60
N ALA A 61 28.82 -33.37 -16.80
CA ALA A 61 30.23 -33.52 -17.11
C ALA A 61 30.49 -34.42 -18.34
N LEU A 62 29.71 -35.50 -18.53
CA LEU A 62 29.74 -36.33 -19.74
C LEU A 62 29.41 -35.52 -21.00
N LYS A 63 28.37 -34.69 -20.94
CA LYS A 63 28.03 -33.76 -22.04
C LYS A 63 29.15 -32.75 -22.29
N ALA A 64 29.79 -32.24 -21.24
CA ALA A 64 30.92 -31.30 -21.36
C ALA A 64 32.13 -31.92 -22.09
N VAL A 65 32.38 -33.23 -21.92
CA VAL A 65 33.39 -33.95 -22.71
C VAL A 65 32.86 -34.47 -24.05
N GLY A 66 31.62 -34.18 -24.44
CA GLY A 66 31.04 -34.54 -25.74
C GLY A 66 30.40 -35.93 -25.80
N ILE A 67 30.04 -36.53 -24.66
CA ILE A 67 29.30 -37.80 -24.58
C ILE A 67 27.83 -37.49 -24.31
N GLU A 68 26.97 -37.66 -25.32
CA GLU A 68 25.53 -37.36 -25.21
C GLU A 68 24.71 -38.43 -24.48
N LYS A 69 25.25 -39.64 -24.35
CA LYS A 69 24.57 -40.75 -23.66
C LYS A 69 24.47 -40.47 -22.16
N GLU A 70 23.29 -40.65 -21.58
CA GLU A 70 23.06 -40.40 -20.16
C GLU A 70 23.26 -41.66 -19.30
N LEU A 71 23.91 -41.49 -18.15
CA LEU A 71 24.08 -42.51 -17.11
C LEU A 71 22.78 -42.61 -16.28
N PRO A 72 22.22 -43.82 -16.06
CA PRO A 72 20.97 -43.99 -15.32
C PRO A 72 21.15 -43.97 -13.79
N SER A 73 22.34 -44.27 -13.28
CA SER A 73 22.62 -44.33 -11.83
C SER A 73 24.12 -44.26 -11.55
N VAL A 74 24.48 -43.72 -10.38
CA VAL A 74 25.87 -43.66 -9.88
C VAL A 74 26.31 -44.94 -9.16
N ALA A 75 25.46 -45.97 -9.12
CA ALA A 75 25.83 -47.26 -8.55
C ALA A 75 26.90 -47.94 -9.39
N GLY A 76 27.94 -48.51 -8.76
CA GLY A 76 29.07 -49.13 -9.47
C GLY A 76 28.66 -50.14 -10.55
N LYS A 77 27.69 -51.03 -10.26
CA LYS A 77 27.15 -51.98 -11.27
C LYS A 77 26.56 -51.28 -12.49
N ALA A 78 25.86 -50.16 -12.30
CA ALA A 78 25.26 -49.40 -13.39
C ALA A 78 26.32 -48.69 -14.23
N ILE A 79 27.37 -48.16 -13.60
CA ILE A 79 28.52 -47.56 -14.29
C ILE A 79 29.23 -48.61 -15.14
N THR A 80 29.52 -49.79 -14.60
CA THR A 80 30.15 -50.88 -15.35
C THR A 80 29.32 -51.29 -16.56
N GLN A 81 27.99 -51.45 -16.39
CA GLN A 81 27.11 -51.77 -17.51
C GLN A 81 27.08 -50.65 -18.56
N TYR A 82 27.03 -49.39 -18.11
CA TYR A 82 27.06 -48.22 -18.97
C TYR A 82 28.35 -48.17 -19.82
N MET A 83 29.51 -48.51 -19.25
CA MET A 83 30.78 -48.63 -20.00
C MET A 83 30.72 -49.71 -21.08
N VAL A 84 30.22 -50.90 -20.73
CA VAL A 84 30.10 -52.02 -21.69
C VAL A 84 29.19 -51.65 -22.87
N GLU A 85 28.10 -50.92 -22.60
CA GLU A 85 27.20 -50.47 -23.65
C GLU A 85 27.79 -49.33 -24.50
N LEU A 86 28.58 -48.43 -23.90
CA LEU A 86 29.30 -47.38 -24.62
C LEU A 86 30.30 -47.97 -25.61
N ASP A 87 31.09 -48.95 -25.16
CA ASP A 87 32.07 -49.66 -26.00
C ASP A 87 31.38 -50.35 -27.20
N LYS A 88 30.25 -51.02 -26.95
CA LYS A 88 29.43 -51.64 -28.01
C LYS A 88 28.76 -50.64 -28.95
N SER A 89 28.48 -49.42 -28.50
CA SER A 89 27.79 -48.40 -29.31
C SER A 89 28.64 -47.81 -30.43
N GLY A 90 29.94 -48.13 -30.47
CA GLY A 90 30.81 -47.79 -31.60
C GLY A 90 31.04 -46.29 -31.74
N LEU A 91 31.23 -45.56 -30.62
CA LEU A 91 31.74 -44.18 -30.64
C LEU A 91 33.04 -44.15 -31.45
N SER A 92 32.95 -43.75 -32.72
CA SER A 92 34.10 -43.73 -33.62
C SER A 92 35.04 -42.60 -33.20
N ASN A 93 36.22 -42.96 -32.68
CA ASN A 93 37.30 -42.08 -32.21
C ASN A 93 36.97 -41.26 -30.94
N ILE A 94 36.95 -41.93 -29.78
CA ILE A 94 36.96 -41.28 -28.46
C ILE A 94 38.23 -40.40 -28.34
N THR A 95 38.07 -39.17 -27.86
CA THR A 95 39.21 -38.27 -27.61
C THR A 95 40.01 -38.69 -26.37
N SER A 96 41.25 -38.23 -26.24
CA SER A 96 42.06 -38.54 -25.05
C SER A 96 41.37 -38.11 -23.74
N ASP A 97 40.70 -36.96 -23.75
CA ASP A 97 40.02 -36.40 -22.57
C ASP A 97 38.77 -37.19 -22.21
N GLN A 98 37.99 -37.62 -23.22
CA GLN A 98 36.84 -38.51 -23.01
C GLN A 98 37.28 -39.84 -22.42
N GLN A 99 38.34 -40.45 -22.96
CA GLN A 99 38.85 -41.72 -22.45
C GLN A 99 39.34 -41.56 -21.00
N GLN A 100 40.10 -40.51 -20.70
CA GLN A 100 40.59 -40.23 -19.35
C GLN A 100 39.44 -40.06 -18.35
N TYR A 101 38.37 -39.34 -18.72
CA TYR A 101 37.21 -39.17 -17.86
C TYR A 101 36.47 -40.49 -17.60
N LEU A 102 36.27 -41.30 -18.63
CA LEU A 102 35.62 -42.61 -18.53
C LEU A 102 36.45 -43.59 -17.69
N ASP A 103 37.78 -43.56 -17.82
CA ASP A 103 38.70 -44.38 -17.03
C ASP A 103 38.64 -44.02 -15.56
N LEU A 104 38.68 -42.73 -15.23
CA LEU A 104 38.54 -42.24 -13.84
C LEU A 104 37.18 -42.61 -13.26
N MET A 105 36.09 -42.45 -14.03
CA MET A 105 34.75 -42.82 -13.60
C MET A 105 34.65 -44.33 -13.34
N THR A 106 35.30 -45.15 -14.16
CA THR A 106 35.35 -46.61 -14.00
C THR A 106 36.20 -47.01 -12.79
N ALA A 107 37.35 -46.39 -12.58
CA ALA A 107 38.19 -46.60 -11.40
C ALA A 107 37.44 -46.26 -10.10
N CYS A 108 36.58 -45.24 -10.15
CA CYS A 108 35.74 -44.85 -9.03
C CYS A 108 34.51 -45.74 -8.83
N ALA A 109 34.17 -46.62 -9.78
CA ALA A 109 32.93 -47.39 -9.76
C ALA A 109 32.87 -48.32 -8.54
N GLY A 110 32.09 -47.93 -7.51
CA GLY A 110 31.91 -48.73 -6.29
C GLY A 110 32.07 -47.93 -5.00
N SER A 111 32.81 -48.50 -4.03
CA SER A 111 33.03 -47.89 -2.70
C SER A 111 33.67 -46.50 -2.77
N PRO A 112 34.72 -46.25 -3.59
CA PRO A 112 35.34 -44.93 -3.68
C PRO A 112 34.34 -43.81 -4.02
N MET A 113 33.39 -44.07 -4.93
CA MET A 113 32.33 -43.12 -5.28
C MET A 113 31.20 -43.04 -4.26
N LYS A 114 30.87 -44.16 -3.59
CA LYS A 114 29.84 -44.21 -2.54
C LYS A 114 30.28 -43.48 -1.27
N ASP A 115 31.48 -43.80 -0.82
CA ASP A 115 32.05 -43.30 0.43
C ASP A 115 32.81 -41.99 0.21
N ARG A 116 33.08 -41.62 -1.05
CA ARG A 116 33.75 -40.38 -1.49
C ARG A 116 35.16 -40.27 -0.93
N THR A 117 35.91 -41.35 -1.08
CA THR A 117 37.26 -41.52 -0.50
C THR A 117 38.21 -42.15 -1.50
N GLY A 118 39.50 -41.85 -1.34
CA GLY A 118 40.59 -42.47 -2.11
C GLY A 118 41.07 -41.60 -3.27
N ASP A 119 42.30 -41.86 -3.71
CA ASP A 119 43.02 -41.01 -4.66
C ASP A 119 42.32 -40.92 -6.03
N ASP A 120 41.73 -42.01 -6.50
CA ASP A 120 41.02 -42.03 -7.78
C ASP A 120 39.74 -41.18 -7.74
N TYR A 121 39.03 -41.19 -6.60
CA TYR A 121 37.85 -40.35 -6.41
C TYR A 121 38.22 -38.88 -6.31
N GLU A 122 39.31 -38.54 -5.62
CA GLU A 122 39.78 -37.15 -5.55
C GLU A 122 40.14 -36.62 -6.94
N LYS A 123 40.88 -37.41 -7.75
CA LYS A 123 41.18 -37.06 -9.15
C LYS A 123 39.91 -36.93 -9.99
N PHE A 124 38.97 -37.86 -9.84
CA PHE A 124 37.69 -37.79 -10.55
C PHE A 124 36.86 -36.57 -10.14
N ARG A 125 36.84 -36.21 -8.86
CA ARG A 125 36.17 -35.01 -8.34
C ARG A 125 36.79 -33.74 -8.93
N GLU A 126 38.12 -33.66 -8.94
CA GLU A 126 38.85 -32.51 -9.50
C GLU A 126 38.54 -32.31 -10.98
N VAL A 127 38.71 -33.36 -11.78
CA VAL A 127 38.40 -33.31 -13.23
C VAL A 127 36.94 -32.96 -13.46
N SER A 128 36.01 -33.56 -12.71
CA SER A 128 34.59 -33.28 -12.86
C SER A 128 34.22 -31.86 -12.43
N ALA A 129 34.82 -31.33 -11.37
CA ALA A 129 34.60 -29.96 -10.92
C ALA A 129 35.08 -28.95 -11.97
N ASP A 130 36.24 -29.20 -12.58
CA ASP A 130 36.77 -28.35 -13.65
C ASP A 130 35.89 -28.42 -14.91
N LEU A 131 35.42 -29.61 -15.30
CA LEU A 131 34.48 -29.77 -16.40
C LEU A 131 33.17 -29.01 -16.17
N LEU A 132 32.63 -29.07 -14.94
CA LEU A 132 31.40 -28.36 -14.59
C LEU A 132 31.59 -26.85 -14.49
N LYS A 133 32.80 -26.36 -14.20
CA LYS A 133 33.13 -24.92 -14.23
C LYS A 133 33.04 -24.36 -15.66
N PHE A 134 33.45 -25.11 -16.68
CA PHE A 134 33.31 -24.66 -18.08
C PHE A 134 31.84 -24.45 -18.49
N ASP A 135 30.91 -25.17 -17.87
CA ASP A 135 29.46 -25.10 -18.13
C ASP A 135 28.69 -24.38 -17.00
N ALA A 136 29.38 -23.54 -16.22
CA ALA A 136 28.79 -22.75 -15.15
C ALA A 136 28.18 -21.45 -15.73
N GLU A 137 26.89 -21.24 -15.48
CA GLU A 137 26.23 -19.98 -15.80
C GLU A 137 26.90 -18.82 -15.06
N PRO A 138 27.16 -17.69 -15.74
CA PRO A 138 27.73 -16.54 -15.08
C PRO A 138 26.68 -15.93 -14.13
N VAL A 139 27.09 -15.66 -12.89
CA VAL A 139 26.26 -14.99 -11.90
C VAL A 139 26.85 -13.63 -11.57
N THR A 140 25.98 -12.67 -11.25
CA THR A 140 26.42 -11.35 -10.81
C THR A 140 26.59 -11.36 -9.29
N VAL A 141 27.76 -10.98 -8.80
CA VAL A 141 28.04 -10.84 -7.37
C VAL A 141 28.48 -9.39 -7.10
N GLY A 142 27.83 -8.74 -6.15
CA GLY A 142 28.04 -7.34 -5.80
C GLY A 142 26.99 -6.85 -4.79
N THR A 143 27.02 -5.56 -4.47
CA THR A 143 26.04 -4.95 -3.54
C THR A 143 24.71 -4.67 -4.25
N GLU A 144 24.00 -5.72 -4.67
CA GLU A 144 22.63 -5.57 -5.18
C GLU A 144 21.68 -5.25 -4.01
N LEU A 145 21.15 -4.03 -3.99
CA LEU A 145 20.09 -3.64 -3.07
C LEU A 145 18.73 -3.98 -3.69
N ASN A 146 18.14 -5.09 -3.25
CA ASN A 146 16.75 -5.41 -3.50
C ASN A 146 15.85 -4.55 -2.59
N PHE A 147 15.33 -3.46 -3.14
CA PHE A 147 14.39 -2.55 -2.47
C PHE A 147 13.08 -3.21 -2.01
N GLY A 148 12.74 -4.39 -2.56
CA GLY A 148 11.61 -5.21 -2.12
C GLY A 148 11.89 -6.05 -0.87
N SER A 149 13.14 -6.15 -0.42
CA SER A 149 13.53 -6.95 0.75
C SER A 149 13.59 -6.07 2.00
N PRO A 150 12.68 -6.27 2.99
CA PRO A 150 12.72 -5.50 4.24
C PRO A 150 14.05 -5.61 4.98
N ASN A 151 14.70 -6.77 4.94
CA ASN A 151 15.99 -6.99 5.61
C ASN A 151 17.11 -6.19 4.95
N GLN A 152 17.18 -6.19 3.61
CA GLN A 152 18.19 -5.40 2.90
C GLN A 152 17.91 -3.90 3.03
N MET A 153 16.64 -3.49 3.05
CA MET A 153 16.26 -2.10 3.33
C MET A 153 16.61 -1.67 4.75
N GLN A 154 16.44 -2.53 5.76
CA GLN A 154 16.88 -2.23 7.13
C GLN A 154 18.40 -2.08 7.18
N HIS A 155 19.14 -2.94 6.48
CA HIS A 155 20.59 -2.83 6.38
C HIS A 155 21.00 -1.51 5.71
N PHE A 156 20.40 -1.17 4.57
CA PHE A 156 20.66 0.09 3.87
C PHE A 156 20.38 1.31 4.75
N LEU A 157 19.17 1.41 5.33
CA LEU A 157 18.77 2.59 6.10
C LEU A 157 19.56 2.73 7.42
N TYR A 158 19.68 1.66 8.19
CA TYR A 158 20.15 1.76 9.57
C TYR A 158 21.61 1.39 9.76
N VAL A 159 22.18 0.62 8.83
CA VAL A 159 23.60 0.22 8.90
C VAL A 159 24.42 1.05 7.92
N MET A 160 24.06 1.08 6.63
CA MET A 160 24.84 1.79 5.62
C MET A 160 24.71 3.30 5.72
N LEU A 161 23.48 3.83 5.79
CA LEU A 161 23.25 5.28 5.97
C LEU A 161 23.39 5.73 7.42
N GLY A 162 23.44 4.79 8.37
CA GLY A 162 23.57 5.07 9.80
C GLY A 162 22.41 5.87 10.39
N LEU A 163 21.20 5.75 9.83
CA LEU A 163 20.04 6.49 10.33
C LEU A 163 19.55 5.90 11.66
N PRO A 164 19.07 6.73 12.61
CA PRO A 164 18.39 6.25 13.80
C PRO A 164 17.09 5.50 13.47
N ILE A 165 16.78 4.46 14.25
CA ILE A 165 15.49 3.77 14.15
C ILE A 165 14.43 4.57 14.90
N ARG A 166 13.66 5.36 14.16
CA ARG A 166 12.55 6.15 14.73
C ARG A 166 11.21 5.45 14.68
N ARG A 167 11.10 4.37 13.90
CA ARG A 167 9.84 3.65 13.70
C ARG A 167 10.05 2.13 13.70
N HIS A 168 9.14 1.44 14.38
CA HIS A 168 9.05 -0.02 14.38
C HIS A 168 7.76 -0.49 13.70
N THR A 169 7.80 -1.68 13.11
CA THR A 169 6.61 -2.37 12.62
C THR A 169 5.76 -2.86 13.79
N LYS A 170 4.52 -3.28 13.50
CA LYS A 170 3.74 -4.05 14.48
C LYS A 170 4.29 -5.47 14.52
N VAL A 171 4.30 -6.09 15.70
CA VAL A 171 4.58 -7.52 15.77
C VAL A 171 3.40 -8.28 15.18
N THR A 172 3.70 -9.22 14.29
CA THR A 172 2.69 -10.14 13.76
C THR A 172 2.42 -11.21 14.80
N ARG A 173 1.16 -11.38 15.19
CA ARG A 173 0.75 -12.41 16.16
C ARG A 173 1.16 -13.80 15.67
N GLY A 174 1.74 -14.62 16.54
CA GLY A 174 2.28 -15.94 16.20
C GLY A 174 3.61 -15.91 15.44
N SER A 175 4.21 -14.73 15.24
CA SER A 175 5.59 -14.66 14.74
C SER A 175 6.58 -15.04 15.83
N LYS A 176 7.81 -15.41 15.44
CA LYS A 176 8.87 -15.71 16.43
C LYS A 176 9.15 -14.54 17.38
N ARG A 177 8.95 -13.30 16.93
CA ARG A 177 9.09 -12.11 17.78
C ARG A 177 7.97 -12.00 18.81
N ASP A 178 6.74 -12.34 18.41
CA ASP A 178 5.57 -12.38 19.31
C ASP A 178 5.77 -13.46 20.39
N GLU A 179 6.17 -14.67 19.99
CA GLU A 179 6.48 -15.77 20.92
C GLU A 179 7.58 -15.41 21.94
N LEU A 180 8.55 -14.61 21.50
CA LEU A 180 9.68 -14.16 22.33
C LEU A 180 9.39 -12.85 23.07
N GLY A 181 8.17 -12.30 23.00
CA GLY A 181 7.79 -11.05 23.67
C GLY A 181 8.56 -9.82 23.15
N HIS A 182 9.07 -9.87 21.93
CA HIS A 182 9.80 -8.76 21.31
C HIS A 182 8.85 -7.82 20.57
N GLY A 183 9.13 -6.51 20.61
CA GLY A 183 8.44 -5.53 19.75
C GLY A 183 8.70 -5.78 18.26
N GLY A 184 8.02 -5.06 17.37
CA GLY A 184 8.25 -5.19 15.93
C GLY A 184 9.66 -4.77 15.49
N GLY A 185 10.05 -5.20 14.29
CA GLY A 185 11.35 -4.86 13.71
C GLY A 185 11.41 -3.39 13.26
N PRO A 186 12.59 -2.86 12.91
CA PRO A 186 12.72 -1.53 12.34
C PRO A 186 11.89 -1.38 11.06
N ALA A 187 11.14 -0.29 10.93
CA ALA A 187 10.22 -0.08 9.81
C ALA A 187 10.89 0.62 8.63
N THR A 188 10.75 0.08 7.42
CA THR A 188 11.40 0.63 6.20
C THR A 188 10.43 1.31 5.25
N ASN A 189 9.22 1.62 5.71
CA ASN A 189 8.16 2.20 4.88
C ASN A 189 8.34 3.71 4.66
N GLU A 190 7.57 4.29 3.73
CA GLU A 190 7.67 5.71 3.36
C GLU A 190 7.64 6.64 4.57
N ALA A 191 6.77 6.39 5.57
CA ALA A 191 6.71 7.25 6.74
C ALA A 191 7.92 7.11 7.69
N ALA A 192 8.61 5.96 7.73
CA ALA A 192 9.89 5.86 8.44
C ALA A 192 10.99 6.65 7.70
N ILE A 193 10.99 6.59 6.38
CA ILE A 193 11.92 7.34 5.52
C ILE A 193 11.67 8.85 5.65
N GLN A 194 10.41 9.30 5.59
CA GLN A 194 10.03 10.70 5.76
C GLN A 194 10.44 11.24 7.14
N LEU A 195 10.25 10.44 8.19
CA LEU A 195 10.68 10.83 9.53
C LEU A 195 12.20 10.96 9.63
N ALA A 196 12.96 10.07 8.99
CA ALA A 196 14.42 10.18 8.92
C ALA A 196 14.86 11.40 8.10
N ILE A 197 14.18 11.73 7.01
CA ILE A 197 14.45 12.96 6.24
C ILE A 197 14.23 14.20 7.12
N ALA A 198 13.11 14.25 7.84
CA ALA A 198 12.74 15.41 8.65
C ALA A 198 13.68 15.63 9.84
N GLU A 199 14.10 14.55 10.49
CA GLU A 199 14.78 14.62 11.78
C GLU A 199 16.29 14.38 11.73
N ASP A 200 16.76 13.59 10.76
CA ASP A 200 18.13 13.06 10.73
C ASP A 200 18.95 13.51 9.51
N CYS A 201 18.33 14.13 8.50
CA CYS A 201 18.99 14.52 7.25
C CYS A 201 19.20 16.03 7.16
N THR A 202 19.86 16.62 8.16
CA THR A 202 20.19 18.05 8.21
C THR A 202 21.71 18.29 8.26
N GLY A 203 22.15 19.51 7.96
CA GLY A 203 23.57 19.87 8.00
C GLY A 203 24.43 18.98 7.10
N ALA A 204 25.45 18.34 7.67
CA ALA A 204 26.37 17.45 6.95
C ALA A 204 25.70 16.19 6.37
N ASP A 205 24.54 15.79 6.91
CA ASP A 205 23.80 14.61 6.50
C ASP A 205 22.69 14.91 5.47
N ALA A 206 22.60 16.14 4.96
CA ALA A 206 21.57 16.55 4.00
C ALA A 206 21.54 15.67 2.72
N TRP A 207 22.69 15.18 2.27
CA TRP A 207 22.79 14.29 1.10
C TRP A 207 22.03 12.97 1.27
N LYS A 208 21.93 12.45 2.51
CA LYS A 208 21.12 11.26 2.81
C LYS A 208 19.66 11.54 2.50
N GLY A 209 19.20 12.75 2.79
CA GLY A 209 17.85 13.20 2.47
C GLY A 209 17.55 13.13 0.97
N ASP A 210 18.50 13.49 0.10
CA ASP A 210 18.34 13.39 -1.36
C ASP A 210 18.23 11.94 -1.83
N VAL A 211 19.09 11.06 -1.29
CA VAL A 211 19.04 9.61 -1.56
C VAL A 211 17.68 9.03 -1.15
N LEU A 212 17.21 9.37 0.05
CA LEU A 212 15.93 8.90 0.58
C LEU A 212 14.73 9.44 -0.21
N ARG A 213 14.78 10.70 -0.67
CA ARG A 213 13.75 11.27 -1.56
C ARG A 213 13.68 10.53 -2.90
N ASN A 214 14.83 10.24 -3.49
CA ASN A 214 14.91 9.45 -4.72
C ASN A 214 14.38 8.02 -4.52
N LEU A 215 14.67 7.40 -3.38
CA LEU A 215 14.13 6.10 -3.01
C LEU A 215 12.59 6.12 -2.90
N ILE A 216 11.99 7.18 -2.33
CA ILE A 216 10.53 7.33 -2.29
C ILE A 216 9.96 7.43 -3.71
N VAL A 217 10.61 8.17 -4.62
CA VAL A 217 10.18 8.26 -6.02
C VAL A 217 10.28 6.88 -6.70
N TYR A 218 11.41 6.20 -6.55
CA TYR A 218 11.63 4.86 -7.10
C TYR A 218 10.56 3.86 -6.61
N THR A 219 10.35 3.75 -5.29
CA THR A 219 9.38 2.82 -4.72
C THR A 219 7.95 3.09 -5.18
N LYS A 220 7.56 4.37 -5.38
CA LYS A 220 6.27 4.73 -5.98
C LYS A 220 6.17 4.28 -7.44
N CYS A 221 7.23 4.46 -8.24
CA CYS A 221 7.27 4.00 -9.62
C CYS A 221 7.24 2.48 -9.73
N ASP A 222 8.08 1.77 -8.98
CA ASP A 222 8.13 0.31 -8.92
C ASP A 222 6.80 -0.30 -8.48
N THR A 223 6.14 0.30 -7.47
CA THR A 223 4.79 -0.11 -7.05
C THR A 223 3.78 0.04 -8.19
N ARG A 224 3.79 1.15 -8.93
CA ARG A 224 2.88 1.35 -10.07
C ARG A 224 3.16 0.38 -11.20
N GLU A 225 4.43 0.13 -11.50
CA GLU A 225 4.83 -0.81 -12.53
C GLU A 225 4.35 -2.23 -12.21
N LYS A 226 4.57 -2.68 -10.98
CA LYS A 226 4.17 -4.01 -10.51
C LYS A 226 2.65 -4.18 -10.40
N LEU A 227 1.94 -3.16 -9.92
CA LEU A 227 0.50 -3.27 -9.67
C LEU A 227 -0.36 -2.93 -10.89
N TYR A 228 0.11 -2.08 -11.80
CA TYR A 228 -0.68 -1.55 -12.90
C TYR A 228 -0.04 -1.81 -14.26
N TRP A 229 1.17 -1.30 -14.51
CA TRP A 229 1.73 -1.27 -15.88
C TRP A 229 2.11 -2.62 -16.46
N LYS A 230 2.65 -3.53 -15.66
CA LYS A 230 2.92 -4.91 -16.07
C LYS A 230 1.64 -5.76 -16.15
N PRO A 231 0.78 -5.81 -15.13
CA PRO A 231 -0.37 -6.72 -15.16
C PRO A 231 -1.50 -6.24 -16.07
N TYR A 232 -1.85 -4.96 -16.13
CA TYR A 232 -3.10 -4.51 -16.79
C TYR A 232 -3.14 -4.81 -18.30
N PRO A 233 -2.04 -4.67 -19.07
CA PRO A 233 -2.03 -5.09 -20.47
C PRO A 233 -2.35 -6.58 -20.66
N LEU A 234 -2.07 -7.42 -19.66
CA LEU A 234 -2.34 -8.87 -19.68
C LEU A 234 -3.80 -9.21 -19.32
N TRP A 235 -4.58 -8.25 -18.81
CA TRP A 235 -5.99 -8.43 -18.44
C TRP A 235 -6.97 -8.09 -19.55
N LYS A 236 -6.48 -7.75 -20.75
CA LYS A 236 -7.35 -7.52 -21.91
C LYS A 236 -8.00 -8.84 -22.34
N HIS A 237 -9.32 -8.85 -22.36
CA HIS A 237 -10.09 -9.99 -22.83
C HIS A 237 -9.97 -10.13 -24.35
N PRO A 238 -9.77 -11.35 -24.88
CA PRO A 238 -9.40 -11.55 -26.29
C PRO A 238 -10.52 -11.25 -27.29
N ILE A 239 -11.78 -11.13 -26.85
CA ILE A 239 -12.94 -10.91 -27.73
C ILE A 239 -13.28 -9.43 -27.86
N ASP A 240 -13.44 -8.73 -26.73
CA ASP A 240 -13.90 -7.33 -26.70
C ASP A 240 -12.77 -6.34 -26.40
N GLY A 241 -11.56 -6.84 -26.11
CA GLY A 241 -10.40 -6.02 -25.77
C GLY A 241 -10.51 -5.29 -24.43
N MET A 242 -11.56 -5.54 -23.64
CA MET A 242 -11.83 -4.84 -22.38
C MET A 242 -11.23 -5.58 -21.18
N MET A 243 -11.09 -4.86 -20.06
CA MET A 243 -10.75 -5.46 -18.76
C MET A 243 -12.02 -5.71 -17.97
N HIS A 244 -12.19 -6.94 -17.48
CA HIS A 244 -13.38 -7.36 -16.73
C HIS A 244 -12.99 -7.67 -15.27
N PRO A 245 -13.17 -6.72 -14.33
CA PRO A 245 -12.83 -6.96 -12.93
C PRO A 245 -13.79 -7.96 -12.29
N GLN A 246 -13.29 -8.78 -11.37
CA GLN A 246 -14.14 -9.57 -10.47
C GLN A 246 -14.54 -8.72 -9.27
N ILE A 247 -15.85 -8.68 -8.98
CA ILE A 247 -16.42 -7.95 -7.85
C ILE A 247 -16.94 -8.95 -6.81
N ASN A 248 -16.26 -9.07 -5.69
CA ASN A 248 -16.71 -9.92 -4.59
C ASN A 248 -17.62 -9.11 -3.66
N GLN A 249 -18.90 -9.52 -3.55
CA GLN A 249 -19.90 -8.82 -2.74
C GLN A 249 -19.86 -9.19 -1.24
N SER A 250 -19.35 -10.39 -0.90
CA SER A 250 -19.43 -10.96 0.45
C SER A 250 -18.06 -11.16 1.10
N ALA A 251 -17.08 -10.34 0.75
CA ALA A 251 -15.70 -10.49 1.22
C ALA A 251 -15.35 -9.66 2.46
N THR A 252 -16.14 -8.63 2.78
CA THR A 252 -15.81 -7.68 3.86
C THR A 252 -16.88 -7.68 4.95
N VAL A 253 -16.43 -7.48 6.20
CA VAL A 253 -17.33 -7.29 7.34
C VAL A 253 -18.09 -5.96 7.29
N THR A 254 -17.65 -5.01 6.45
CA THR A 254 -18.27 -3.69 6.27
C THR A 254 -19.16 -3.61 5.04
N HIS A 255 -19.50 -4.74 4.42
CA HIS A 255 -20.36 -4.82 3.24
C HIS A 255 -19.82 -4.18 1.95
N ARG A 256 -18.62 -3.57 2.01
CA ARG A 256 -17.95 -3.00 0.84
C ARG A 256 -17.63 -4.10 -0.18
N PRO A 257 -17.84 -3.84 -1.48
CA PRO A 257 -17.32 -4.73 -2.52
C PRO A 257 -15.79 -4.72 -2.50
N THR A 258 -15.19 -5.82 -2.94
CA THR A 258 -13.75 -5.90 -3.20
C THR A 258 -13.50 -6.31 -4.64
N GLY A 259 -12.45 -5.75 -5.25
CA GLY A 259 -12.03 -6.10 -6.59
C GLY A 259 -10.90 -7.12 -6.60
N SER A 260 -10.90 -8.00 -7.58
CA SER A 260 -9.78 -8.88 -7.92
C SER A 260 -9.71 -9.12 -9.42
N SER A 261 -8.53 -9.52 -9.91
CA SER A 261 -8.36 -10.06 -11.27
C SER A 261 -8.86 -9.17 -12.43
N PRO A 262 -8.44 -7.89 -12.57
CA PRO A 262 -7.65 -7.06 -11.67
C PRO A 262 -8.49 -6.23 -10.69
N ASN A 263 -7.88 -5.70 -9.63
CA ASN A 263 -8.58 -4.88 -8.62
C ASN A 263 -8.75 -3.42 -9.07
N LEU A 264 -9.82 -3.15 -9.83
CA LEU A 264 -10.14 -1.80 -10.31
C LEU A 264 -10.68 -0.86 -9.23
N LEU A 265 -11.02 -1.36 -8.03
CA LEU A 265 -11.53 -0.56 -6.92
C LEU A 265 -10.41 0.20 -6.20
N GLN A 266 -9.14 -0.12 -6.49
CA GLN A 266 -7.97 0.45 -5.80
C GLN A 266 -7.01 1.16 -6.75
N VAL A 267 -7.45 1.51 -7.97
CA VAL A 267 -6.61 2.27 -8.91
C VAL A 267 -6.31 3.65 -8.34
N SER A 268 -5.02 3.91 -8.14
CA SER A 268 -4.51 5.14 -7.53
C SER A 268 -4.99 6.39 -8.28
N LYS A 269 -5.51 7.36 -7.51
CA LYS A 269 -5.68 8.77 -7.94
C LYS A 269 -4.58 9.71 -7.44
N LYS A 270 -3.68 9.22 -6.58
CA LYS A 270 -2.68 10.04 -5.85
C LYS A 270 -1.57 10.61 -6.74
N ASP A 271 -1.49 10.18 -7.98
CA ASP A 271 -0.50 10.59 -8.97
C ASP A 271 -1.05 11.61 -9.98
N GLY A 272 -2.09 12.35 -9.58
CA GLY A 272 -2.76 13.32 -10.44
C GLY A 272 -3.54 12.66 -11.57
N GLY A 273 -4.12 11.48 -11.31
CA GLY A 273 -4.95 10.77 -12.29
C GLY A 273 -4.18 9.92 -13.32
N ARG A 274 -2.85 10.03 -13.41
CA ARG A 274 -2.04 9.33 -14.45
C ARG A 274 -2.31 7.83 -14.54
N THR A 275 -2.41 7.12 -13.41
CA THR A 275 -2.72 5.68 -13.42
C THR A 275 -4.12 5.41 -13.97
N ARG A 276 -5.09 6.28 -13.70
CA ARG A 276 -6.47 6.17 -14.18
C ARG A 276 -6.61 6.60 -15.64
N SER A 277 -5.68 7.38 -16.20
CA SER A 277 -5.77 7.87 -17.58
C SER A 277 -5.65 6.78 -18.65
N VAL A 278 -5.22 5.56 -18.29
CA VAL A 278 -5.22 4.43 -19.23
C VAL A 278 -6.62 3.88 -19.51
N PHE A 279 -7.61 4.25 -18.69
CA PHE A 279 -9.01 3.92 -18.90
C PHE A 279 -9.66 5.02 -19.72
N ILE A 280 -9.71 4.82 -21.03
CA ILE A 280 -10.22 5.80 -22.00
C ILE A 280 -11.70 5.56 -22.33
N GLY A 281 -12.42 6.62 -22.67
CA GLY A 281 -13.73 6.53 -23.31
C GLY A 281 -13.59 5.95 -24.72
N GLY A 282 -12.81 6.61 -25.57
CA GLY A 282 -12.46 6.13 -26.91
C GLY A 282 -13.65 6.12 -27.89
N GLN A 283 -13.44 5.54 -29.06
CA GLN A 283 -14.47 5.34 -30.08
C GLN A 283 -14.80 3.86 -30.23
N THR A 284 -16.03 3.54 -30.67
CA THR A 284 -16.37 2.18 -31.12
C THR A 284 -15.87 1.93 -32.54
N GLU A 285 -15.84 0.66 -32.96
CA GLU A 285 -15.57 0.30 -34.36
C GLU A 285 -16.54 0.95 -35.36
N LYS A 286 -17.72 1.38 -34.89
CA LYS A 286 -18.75 2.08 -35.67
C LYS A 286 -18.59 3.61 -35.65
N GLY A 287 -17.54 4.13 -35.02
CA GLY A 287 -17.25 5.57 -34.94
C GLY A 287 -18.07 6.33 -33.90
N GLU A 288 -18.77 5.64 -32.98
CA GLU A 288 -19.48 6.31 -31.88
C GLU A 288 -18.47 6.73 -30.79
N ASP A 289 -18.51 8.01 -30.45
CA ASP A 289 -17.68 8.63 -29.42
C ASP A 289 -18.18 8.32 -28.01
N TYR A 290 -17.24 8.03 -27.11
CA TYR A 290 -17.52 7.81 -25.69
C TYR A 290 -16.68 8.75 -24.83
N VAL A 291 -17.31 9.17 -23.74
CA VAL A 291 -16.69 9.89 -22.63
C VAL A 291 -16.67 9.02 -21.39
N TYR A 292 -15.82 9.39 -20.45
CA TYR A 292 -15.74 8.81 -19.13
C TYR A 292 -16.44 9.73 -18.13
N ILE A 293 -17.48 9.21 -17.47
CA ILE A 293 -18.26 9.95 -16.49
C ILE A 293 -18.07 9.28 -15.14
N SER A 294 -17.68 10.07 -14.15
CA SER A 294 -17.69 9.67 -12.75
C SER A 294 -18.75 10.44 -12.01
N VAL A 295 -19.55 9.74 -11.21
CA VAL A 295 -20.45 10.39 -10.25
C VAL A 295 -20.12 9.84 -8.87
N ASP A 296 -19.74 10.72 -7.96
CA ASP A 296 -19.36 10.40 -6.59
C ASP A 296 -20.17 11.17 -5.56
N PHE A 297 -20.13 10.72 -4.31
CA PHE A 297 -20.81 11.38 -3.22
C PHE A 297 -19.97 12.49 -2.60
N SER A 298 -20.52 13.70 -2.56
CA SER A 298 -19.95 14.85 -1.85
C SER A 298 -19.86 14.60 -0.35
N GLY A 299 -18.71 14.12 0.13
CA GLY A 299 -18.45 13.89 1.56
C GLY A 299 -19.36 12.82 2.20
N GLN A 300 -19.63 11.71 1.50
CA GLN A 300 -20.56 10.64 1.91
C GLN A 300 -20.46 10.27 3.39
N GLU A 301 -19.26 9.90 3.84
CA GLU A 301 -19.03 9.40 5.19
C GLU A 301 -19.25 10.50 6.23
N LEU A 302 -18.92 11.75 5.93
CA LEU A 302 -19.17 12.88 6.83
C LEU A 302 -20.66 13.21 6.96
N ARG A 303 -21.43 13.07 5.87
CA ARG A 303 -22.90 13.21 5.93
C ARG A 303 -23.54 12.13 6.78
N ILE A 304 -23.03 10.90 6.68
CA ILE A 304 -23.44 9.79 7.55
C ILE A 304 -23.09 10.13 9.00
N ILE A 305 -21.85 10.52 9.29
CA ILE A 305 -21.41 10.88 10.64
C ILE A 305 -22.27 12.01 11.23
N ALA A 306 -22.56 13.05 10.46
CA ALA A 306 -23.41 14.16 10.90
C ALA A 306 -24.82 13.66 11.30
N SER A 307 -25.41 12.77 10.50
CA SER A 307 -26.74 12.20 10.78
C SER A 307 -26.74 11.22 11.95
N GLU A 308 -25.71 10.38 12.06
CA GLU A 308 -25.56 9.38 13.13
C GLU A 308 -25.35 10.05 14.49
N THR A 309 -24.44 11.01 14.54
CA THR A 309 -24.11 11.74 15.78
C THR A 309 -25.20 12.71 16.19
N LYS A 310 -25.94 13.26 15.21
CA LYS A 310 -26.86 14.39 15.36
C LYS A 310 -26.19 15.59 16.03
N ASP A 311 -24.89 15.77 15.76
CA ASP A 311 -24.14 16.89 16.28
C ASP A 311 -24.63 18.19 15.61
N PRO A 312 -25.06 19.21 16.38
CA PRO A 312 -25.66 20.40 15.81
C PRO A 312 -24.71 21.16 14.87
N VAL A 313 -23.40 21.17 15.16
CA VAL A 313 -22.41 21.84 14.32
C VAL A 313 -22.18 21.05 13.03
N MET A 314 -22.12 19.72 13.10
CA MET A 314 -22.01 18.89 11.90
C MET A 314 -23.26 18.97 11.02
N LEU A 315 -24.45 18.98 11.63
CA LEU A 315 -25.72 19.11 10.90
C LEU A 315 -25.83 20.48 10.21
N ASP A 316 -25.46 21.57 10.88
CA ASP A 316 -25.43 22.94 10.33
C ASP A 316 -24.51 23.04 9.09
N ALA A 317 -23.48 22.20 8.98
CA ALA A 317 -22.63 22.18 7.79
C ALA A 317 -23.37 21.70 6.53
N TYR A 318 -24.45 20.92 6.68
CA TYR A 318 -25.15 20.29 5.55
C TYR A 318 -26.62 20.71 5.39
N ILE A 319 -27.26 21.17 6.48
CA ILE A 319 -28.68 21.53 6.53
C ILE A 319 -28.82 23.06 6.53
N GLY A 320 -29.78 23.58 5.76
CA GLY A 320 -30.04 25.02 5.62
C GLY A 320 -29.47 25.62 4.33
N GLU A 321 -29.56 26.94 4.23
CA GLU A 321 -29.13 27.70 3.04
C GLU A 321 -27.61 27.92 3.01
N ASN A 322 -26.99 28.11 4.18
CA ASN A 322 -25.56 28.44 4.32
C ASN A 322 -24.70 27.21 4.62
N LYS A 323 -24.65 26.26 3.68
CA LYS A 323 -23.86 25.03 3.81
C LYS A 323 -22.37 25.35 3.99
N LYS A 324 -21.69 24.57 4.84
CA LYS A 324 -20.28 24.76 5.18
C LYS A 324 -19.46 23.52 4.80
N ASP A 325 -18.20 23.75 4.46
CA ASP A 325 -17.23 22.66 4.33
C ASP A 325 -16.82 22.18 5.73
N LEU A 326 -17.25 20.98 6.13
CA LEU A 326 -16.94 20.42 7.45
C LEU A 326 -15.43 20.29 7.70
N HIS A 327 -14.62 20.09 6.65
CA HIS A 327 -13.16 20.11 6.80
C HIS A 327 -12.65 21.48 7.23
N THR A 328 -13.21 22.54 6.66
CA THR A 328 -12.91 23.93 7.03
C THR A 328 -13.46 24.25 8.43
N VAL A 329 -14.68 23.83 8.77
CA VAL A 329 -15.23 23.99 10.14
C VAL A 329 -14.30 23.36 11.18
N THR A 330 -13.78 22.18 10.87
CA THR A 330 -12.84 21.47 11.73
C THR A 330 -11.50 22.19 11.80
N ALA A 331 -11.01 22.69 10.67
CA ALA A 331 -9.77 23.45 10.58
C ALA A 331 -9.83 24.75 11.40
N CYS A 332 -10.95 25.46 11.36
CA CYS A 332 -11.20 26.62 12.21
C CYS A 332 -11.12 26.27 13.70
N ALA A 333 -11.64 25.09 14.09
CA ALA A 333 -11.63 24.64 15.48
C ALA A 333 -10.23 24.28 16.01
N ILE A 334 -9.41 23.64 15.17
CA ILE A 334 -8.07 23.19 15.57
C ILE A 334 -6.96 24.19 15.23
N GLY A 335 -7.28 25.22 14.45
CA GLY A 335 -6.31 26.08 13.77
C GLY A 335 -5.32 26.75 14.72
N LYS A 336 -5.80 27.28 15.85
CA LYS A 336 -4.94 27.89 16.87
C LYS A 336 -3.87 26.92 17.36
N SER A 337 -4.29 25.78 17.91
CA SER A 337 -3.38 24.78 18.49
C SER A 337 -2.47 24.13 17.45
N TYR A 338 -2.94 24.02 16.20
CA TYR A 338 -2.12 23.51 15.10
C TYR A 338 -1.02 24.51 14.72
N ILE A 339 -1.39 25.76 14.43
CA ILE A 339 -0.47 26.81 13.97
C ILE A 339 0.59 27.11 15.03
N GLU A 340 0.21 27.25 16.31
CA GLU A 340 1.15 27.49 17.42
C GLU A 340 2.27 26.43 17.50
N LYS A 341 2.02 25.22 17.00
CA LYS A 341 2.97 24.10 17.06
C LYS A 341 3.72 23.86 15.76
N THR A 342 3.08 24.09 14.62
CA THR A 342 3.68 23.82 13.30
C THR A 342 4.31 25.06 12.66
N ALA A 343 3.89 26.25 13.08
CA ALA A 343 4.37 27.53 12.57
C ALA A 343 4.44 28.56 13.72
N PRO A 344 5.32 28.35 14.71
CA PRO A 344 5.38 29.17 15.93
C PRO A 344 5.71 30.65 15.66
N ASP A 345 6.40 30.94 14.55
CA ASP A 345 6.77 32.30 14.15
C ASP A 345 5.66 33.02 13.36
N PHE A 346 4.53 32.34 13.09
CA PHE A 346 3.41 32.95 12.38
C PHE A 346 2.61 33.87 13.30
N ASP A 347 2.38 35.11 12.87
CA ASP A 347 1.60 36.09 13.62
C ASP A 347 0.09 35.73 13.59
N LEU A 348 -0.40 35.10 14.66
CA LEU A 348 -1.81 34.77 14.84
C LEU A 348 -2.73 36.01 14.88
N GLY A 349 -2.19 37.20 15.16
CA GLY A 349 -2.92 38.46 15.10
C GLY A 349 -3.39 38.85 13.69
N SER A 350 -2.80 38.24 12.67
CA SER A 350 -3.22 38.40 11.26
C SER A 350 -4.50 37.64 10.90
N LEU A 351 -4.98 36.75 11.77
CA LEU A 351 -6.20 35.96 11.55
C LEU A 351 -7.43 36.66 12.11
N VAL A 352 -8.58 36.46 11.47
CA VAL A 352 -9.89 36.85 12.02
C VAL A 352 -10.44 35.71 12.88
N TRP A 353 -10.94 36.04 14.06
CA TRP A 353 -11.40 35.08 15.07
C TRP A 353 -12.89 35.26 15.38
N ASP A 354 -13.60 34.14 15.53
CA ASP A 354 -14.95 34.05 16.09
C ASP A 354 -14.87 33.28 17.43
N GLY A 355 -14.81 34.03 18.53
CA GLY A 355 -14.52 33.49 19.86
C GLY A 355 -13.13 32.85 19.92
N GLU A 356 -13.08 31.55 20.20
CA GLU A 356 -11.81 30.78 20.28
C GLU A 356 -11.39 30.15 18.94
N TYR A 357 -12.22 30.28 17.90
CA TYR A 357 -12.01 29.63 16.60
C TYR A 357 -11.62 30.66 15.53
N ILE A 358 -10.90 30.21 14.51
CA ILE A 358 -10.69 31.06 13.32
C ILE A 358 -12.05 31.27 12.65
N ASP A 359 -12.39 32.51 12.28
CA ASP A 359 -13.64 32.81 11.62
C ASP A 359 -13.78 32.01 10.31
N TYR A 360 -14.94 31.38 10.12
CA TYR A 360 -15.16 30.49 8.99
C TYR A 360 -15.21 31.26 7.66
N ALA A 361 -15.85 32.43 7.63
CA ALA A 361 -16.03 33.19 6.39
C ALA A 361 -14.68 33.72 5.90
N PHE A 362 -13.87 34.26 6.81
CA PHE A 362 -12.48 34.63 6.55
C PHE A 362 -11.67 33.44 6.04
N PHE A 363 -11.68 32.31 6.76
CA PHE A 363 -10.91 31.13 6.38
C PHE A 363 -11.26 30.64 4.98
N ASP A 364 -12.55 30.48 4.70
CA ASP A 364 -13.02 29.92 3.43
C ASP A 364 -12.79 30.88 2.25
N HIS A 365 -12.93 32.19 2.47
CA HIS A 365 -12.65 33.21 1.47
C HIS A 365 -11.17 33.22 1.04
N ILE A 366 -10.23 33.37 1.99
CA ILE A 366 -8.80 33.42 1.68
C ILE A 366 -8.34 32.15 0.97
N ARG A 367 -8.82 30.99 1.42
CA ARG A 367 -8.45 29.69 0.83
C ARG A 367 -8.96 29.53 -0.59
N LYS A 368 -10.14 30.04 -0.93
CA LYS A 368 -10.78 29.87 -2.25
C LYS A 368 -10.31 30.90 -3.26
N GLU A 369 -10.21 32.17 -2.86
CA GLU A 369 -9.85 33.26 -3.77
C GLU A 369 -8.34 33.34 -4.03
N GLU A 370 -7.53 32.72 -3.16
CA GLU A 370 -6.07 32.66 -3.28
C GLU A 370 -5.40 34.01 -3.60
N PRO A 371 -5.67 35.07 -2.81
CA PRO A 371 -5.23 36.42 -3.12
C PRO A 371 -3.68 36.49 -3.19
N ILE A 372 -3.20 37.17 -4.24
CA ILE A 372 -1.77 37.20 -4.60
C ILE A 372 -0.90 37.74 -3.46
N ASN A 373 -1.40 38.71 -2.70
CA ASN A 373 -0.69 39.34 -1.58
C ASN A 373 -0.65 38.49 -0.30
N GLU A 374 -1.37 37.37 -0.22
CA GLU A 374 -1.46 36.53 0.99
C GLU A 374 -1.04 35.08 0.75
N GLN A 375 -0.19 34.82 -0.24
CA GLN A 375 0.24 33.46 -0.62
C GLN A 375 0.77 32.60 0.55
N VAL A 376 1.41 33.22 1.55
CA VAL A 376 1.86 32.51 2.77
C VAL A 376 0.66 32.05 3.60
N LEU A 377 -0.32 32.93 3.84
CA LEU A 377 -1.54 32.62 4.58
C LEU A 377 -2.39 31.59 3.82
N VAL A 378 -2.53 31.72 2.50
CA VAL A 378 -3.23 30.73 1.65
C VAL A 378 -2.63 29.34 1.84
N LYS A 379 -1.30 29.22 1.77
CA LYS A 379 -0.60 27.94 2.00
C LYS A 379 -0.82 27.41 3.41
N LEU A 380 -0.78 28.27 4.42
CA LEU A 380 -1.03 27.91 5.81
C LEU A 380 -2.46 27.37 6.00
N LEU A 381 -3.48 28.12 5.57
CA LEU A 381 -4.89 27.70 5.72
C LEU A 381 -5.20 26.41 4.94
N LYS A 382 -4.58 26.22 3.76
CA LYS A 382 -4.65 24.93 3.03
C LYS A 382 -4.04 23.78 3.85
N LEU A 383 -2.90 24.00 4.52
CA LEU A 383 -2.28 23.01 5.40
C LEU A 383 -3.18 22.69 6.60
N VAL A 384 -3.73 23.71 7.26
CA VAL A 384 -4.64 23.55 8.41
C VAL A 384 -5.92 22.82 7.98
N ARG A 385 -6.47 23.11 6.79
CA ARG A 385 -7.59 22.34 6.21
C ARG A 385 -7.23 20.89 5.95
N GLY A 386 -6.00 20.63 5.47
CA GLY A 386 -5.46 19.28 5.34
C GLY A 386 -5.46 18.54 6.68
N ALA A 387 -5.02 19.20 7.75
CA ALA A 387 -5.06 18.64 9.10
C ALA A 387 -6.49 18.38 9.59
N GLY A 388 -7.41 19.33 9.37
CA GLY A 388 -8.82 19.17 9.70
C GLY A 388 -9.49 18.01 8.96
N LYS A 389 -9.11 17.78 7.69
CA LYS A 389 -9.54 16.61 6.92
C LYS A 389 -9.06 15.30 7.55
N GLU A 390 -7.77 15.20 7.86
CA GLU A 390 -7.19 13.99 8.48
C GLU A 390 -7.84 13.70 9.84
N LEU A 391 -8.11 14.74 10.65
CA LEU A 391 -8.79 14.59 11.93
C LEU A 391 -10.24 14.11 11.77
N ASN A 392 -11.01 14.68 10.84
CA ASN A 392 -12.39 14.24 10.61
C ASN A 392 -12.47 12.74 10.34
N PHE A 393 -11.67 12.25 9.38
CA PHE A 393 -11.67 10.82 9.05
C PHE A 393 -11.06 9.99 10.17
N GLY A 394 -9.90 10.39 10.71
CA GLY A 394 -9.23 9.66 11.77
C GLY A 394 -10.13 9.49 12.99
N VAL A 395 -10.68 10.57 13.51
CA VAL A 395 -11.49 10.55 14.73
C VAL A 395 -12.83 9.87 14.51
N ALA A 396 -13.50 10.06 13.37
CA ALA A 396 -14.72 9.31 13.06
C ALA A 396 -14.49 7.80 13.09
N TYR A 397 -13.29 7.35 12.71
CA TYR A 397 -12.88 5.94 12.74
C TYR A 397 -12.20 5.49 14.02
N GLY A 398 -12.28 6.30 15.07
CA GLY A 398 -11.73 5.97 16.37
C GLY A 398 -10.19 5.94 16.39
N ALA A 399 -9.53 6.64 15.47
CA ALA A 399 -8.09 6.87 15.57
C ALA A 399 -7.78 7.59 16.88
N GLY A 400 -6.82 7.06 17.65
CA GLY A 400 -6.30 7.72 18.84
C GLY A 400 -5.18 8.72 18.51
N PRO A 401 -4.71 9.49 19.52
CA PRO A 401 -3.71 10.54 19.33
C PRO A 401 -2.44 10.08 18.62
N THR A 402 -1.95 8.86 18.91
CA THR A 402 -0.76 8.31 18.25
C THR A 402 -0.95 8.14 16.74
N THR A 403 -2.15 7.76 16.30
CA THR A 403 -2.43 7.57 14.87
C THR A 403 -2.53 8.91 14.16
N ILE A 404 -3.19 9.89 14.79
CA ILE A 404 -3.29 11.26 14.28
C ILE A 404 -1.90 11.91 14.19
N ALA A 405 -1.09 11.78 15.24
CA ALA A 405 0.29 12.26 15.28
C ALA A 405 1.13 11.71 14.12
N MET A 406 1.02 10.41 13.85
CA MET A 406 1.71 9.77 12.73
C MET A 406 1.22 10.26 11.37
N GLY A 407 -0.08 10.50 11.21
CA GLY A 407 -0.67 10.97 9.94
C GLY A 407 -0.29 12.42 9.62
N LEU A 408 -0.22 13.26 10.64
CA LEU A 408 0.08 14.69 10.50
C LEU A 408 1.56 15.04 10.69
N PHE A 409 2.41 14.07 11.04
CA PHE A 409 3.82 14.31 11.35
C PHE A 409 4.02 15.35 12.47
N ILE A 410 3.21 15.25 13.52
CA ILE A 410 3.26 16.13 14.71
C ILE A 410 3.51 15.31 15.98
N PRO A 411 3.99 15.92 17.08
CA PRO A 411 4.12 15.23 18.36
C PRO A 411 2.78 14.70 18.87
N VAL A 412 2.80 13.60 19.64
CA VAL A 412 1.60 12.95 20.18
C VAL A 412 0.83 13.88 21.10
N GLU A 413 1.54 14.72 21.84
CA GLU A 413 0.99 15.73 22.75
C GLU A 413 0.17 16.77 21.98
N VAL A 414 0.66 17.20 20.81
CA VAL A 414 -0.08 18.12 19.93
C VAL A 414 -1.32 17.44 19.40
N ALA A 415 -1.21 16.20 18.93
CA ALA A 415 -2.35 15.43 18.44
C ALA A 415 -3.45 15.24 19.51
N ARG A 416 -3.10 15.10 20.80
CA ARG A 416 -4.07 15.08 21.91
C ARG A 416 -4.86 16.39 21.98
N VAL A 417 -4.16 17.53 21.98
CA VAL A 417 -4.79 18.86 22.03
C VAL A 417 -5.72 19.08 20.83
N LEU A 418 -5.30 18.70 19.61
CA LEU A 418 -6.16 18.85 18.43
C LEU A 418 -7.44 18.00 18.53
N MET A 419 -7.35 16.79 19.10
CA MET A 419 -8.52 15.94 19.34
C MET A 419 -9.45 16.55 20.41
N GLU A 420 -8.90 17.14 21.46
CA GLU A 420 -9.69 17.85 22.48
C GLU A 420 -10.44 19.04 21.88
N SER A 421 -9.77 19.89 21.09
CA SER A 421 -10.43 21.00 20.37
C SER A 421 -11.53 20.53 19.42
N LEU A 422 -11.32 19.39 18.75
CA LEU A 422 -12.32 18.76 17.88
C LEU A 422 -13.56 18.31 18.68
N PHE A 423 -13.36 17.62 19.81
CA PHE A 423 -14.48 17.14 20.63
C PHE A 423 -15.21 18.28 21.36
N ALA A 424 -14.51 19.36 21.70
CA ALA A 424 -15.14 20.58 22.19
C ALA A 424 -16.04 21.22 21.11
N ARG A 425 -15.65 21.12 19.83
CA ARG A 425 -16.47 21.59 18.71
C ARG A 425 -17.63 20.67 18.37
N TYR A 426 -17.42 19.35 18.42
CA TYR A 426 -18.40 18.32 18.09
C TYR A 426 -18.80 17.52 19.33
N VAL A 427 -19.58 18.14 20.20
CA VAL A 427 -19.93 17.63 21.53
C VAL A 427 -20.70 16.30 21.49
N ARG A 428 -21.47 16.02 20.43
CA ARG A 428 -22.23 14.77 20.31
C ARG A 428 -21.39 13.60 19.78
N LEU A 429 -20.29 13.87 19.08
CA LEU A 429 -19.44 12.83 18.50
C LEU A 429 -18.87 11.83 19.53
N PRO A 430 -18.27 12.25 20.68
CA PRO A 430 -17.79 11.29 21.67
C PRO A 430 -18.94 10.52 22.33
N ILE A 431 -20.07 11.19 22.62
CA ILE A 431 -21.24 10.57 23.25
C ILE A 431 -21.83 9.49 22.34
N TRP A 432 -21.98 9.77 21.04
CA TRP A 432 -22.47 8.80 20.06
C TRP A 432 -21.58 7.55 20.00
N LYS A 433 -20.25 7.69 20.13
CA LYS A 433 -19.35 6.52 20.14
C LYS A 433 -19.58 5.64 21.38
N GLU A 434 -19.86 6.24 22.52
CA GLU A 434 -20.22 5.52 23.75
C GLU A 434 -21.59 4.83 23.57
N GLU A 435 -22.59 5.52 23.01
CA GLU A 435 -23.90 4.95 22.70
C GLU A 435 -23.79 3.71 21.77
N VAL A 436 -22.97 3.78 20.72
CA VAL A 436 -22.71 2.65 19.81
C VAL A 436 -22.00 1.50 20.55
N TRP A 437 -21.07 1.82 21.44
CA TRP A 437 -20.36 0.81 22.23
C TRP A 437 -21.30 0.10 23.22
N ASP A 438 -22.11 0.85 23.95
CA ASP A 438 -23.08 0.33 24.92
C ASP A 438 -24.11 -0.56 24.22
N PHE A 439 -24.57 -0.15 23.03
CA PHE A 439 -25.42 -0.99 22.19
C PHE A 439 -24.71 -2.30 21.82
N ALA A 440 -23.45 -2.22 21.37
CA ALA A 440 -22.67 -3.39 21.00
C ALA A 440 -22.50 -4.34 22.19
N GLU A 441 -22.14 -3.84 23.38
CA GLU A 441 -21.95 -4.68 24.59
C GLU A 441 -23.25 -5.36 25.00
N LYS A 442 -24.39 -4.67 24.90
CA LYS A 442 -25.70 -5.21 25.25
C LYS A 442 -26.21 -6.26 24.26
N HIS A 443 -25.99 -6.04 22.96
CA HIS A 443 -26.62 -6.85 21.90
C HIS A 443 -25.67 -7.85 21.24
N GLY A 444 -24.35 -7.68 21.37
CA GLY A 444 -23.32 -8.52 20.74
C GLY A 444 -23.08 -8.22 19.26
N TYR A 445 -23.69 -7.17 18.72
CA TYR A 445 -23.55 -6.70 17.34
C TYR A 445 -23.86 -5.20 17.24
N VAL A 446 -23.52 -4.60 16.10
CA VAL A 446 -24.01 -3.28 15.65
C VAL A 446 -24.67 -3.39 14.29
N GLU A 447 -25.53 -2.45 13.94
CA GLU A 447 -26.27 -2.43 12.67
C GLU A 447 -25.95 -1.17 11.84
N THR A 448 -26.09 -1.27 10.53
CA THR A 448 -26.22 -0.09 9.65
C THR A 448 -27.67 0.39 9.67
N VAL A 449 -27.95 1.60 9.17
CA VAL A 449 -29.34 2.11 9.09
C VAL A 449 -30.25 1.32 8.15
N TYR A 450 -29.68 0.46 7.32
CA TYR A 450 -30.42 -0.44 6.43
C TYR A 450 -30.67 -1.82 7.05
N GLY A 451 -30.16 -2.09 8.25
CA GLY A 451 -30.39 -3.33 9.00
C GLY A 451 -29.27 -4.38 9.01
N PRO A 452 -28.32 -4.44 8.05
CA PRO A 452 -27.14 -5.29 8.16
C PRO A 452 -26.38 -5.23 9.47
N ARG A 453 -25.92 -6.41 9.93
CA ARG A 453 -25.27 -6.57 11.24
C ARG A 453 -23.79 -6.90 11.11
N ARG A 454 -22.99 -6.32 12.01
CA ARG A 454 -21.65 -6.80 12.35
C ARG A 454 -21.67 -7.43 13.74
N HIS A 455 -21.41 -8.73 13.80
CA HIS A 455 -21.22 -9.43 15.07
C HIS A 455 -19.86 -9.10 15.70
N CYS A 456 -19.83 -8.97 17.02
CA CYS A 456 -18.66 -8.48 17.77
C CYS A 456 -17.98 -9.56 18.63
N TRP A 457 -18.51 -10.79 18.65
CA TRP A 457 -17.97 -11.90 19.44
C TRP A 457 -16.74 -12.55 18.78
N PRO A 458 -15.76 -13.04 19.58
CA PRO A 458 -15.66 -12.94 21.04
C PRO A 458 -14.96 -11.64 21.51
N ASP A 459 -14.40 -10.84 20.60
CA ASP A 459 -13.54 -9.70 20.89
C ASP A 459 -14.20 -8.66 21.83
N ILE A 460 -15.54 -8.55 21.82
CA ILE A 460 -16.28 -7.61 22.67
C ILE A 460 -16.19 -7.89 24.18
N ILE A 461 -16.07 -9.17 24.57
CA ILE A 461 -15.91 -9.58 25.97
C ILE A 461 -14.46 -9.87 26.34
N SER A 462 -13.51 -9.55 25.45
CA SER A 462 -12.10 -9.85 25.70
C SER A 462 -11.58 -9.08 26.92
N SER A 463 -10.86 -9.78 27.80
CA SER A 463 -10.13 -9.17 28.92
C SER A 463 -8.87 -8.44 28.47
N ASP A 464 -8.41 -8.63 27.22
CA ASP A 464 -7.30 -7.88 26.64
C ASP A 464 -7.75 -6.47 26.22
N THR A 465 -7.25 -5.46 26.91
CA THR A 465 -7.56 -4.04 26.67
C THR A 465 -7.29 -3.63 25.22
N GLY A 466 -6.25 -4.18 24.58
CA GLY A 466 -5.92 -3.89 23.18
C GLY A 466 -7.00 -4.39 22.21
N THR A 467 -7.48 -5.61 22.43
CA THR A 467 -8.58 -6.23 21.68
C THR A 467 -9.90 -5.51 21.92
N LYS A 468 -10.25 -5.20 23.17
CA LYS A 468 -11.47 -4.44 23.50
C LYS A 468 -11.46 -3.05 22.84
N SER A 469 -10.36 -2.31 22.96
CA SER A 469 -10.18 -1.01 22.29
C SER A 469 -10.19 -1.10 20.76
N ARG A 470 -9.70 -2.20 20.18
CA ARG A 470 -9.84 -2.46 18.73
C ARG A 470 -11.31 -2.66 18.35
N MET A 471 -12.08 -3.43 19.12
CA MET A 471 -13.50 -3.66 18.86
C MET A 471 -14.32 -2.37 18.97
N GLN A 472 -14.06 -1.55 20.00
CA GLN A 472 -14.66 -0.21 20.17
C GLN A 472 -14.53 0.66 18.91
N ARG A 473 -13.34 0.69 18.31
CA ARG A 473 -13.12 1.45 17.07
C ARG A 473 -13.83 0.82 15.87
N GLN A 474 -13.84 -0.49 15.81
CA GLN A 474 -14.42 -1.26 14.72
C GLN A 474 -15.95 -1.17 14.65
N VAL A 475 -16.64 -1.07 15.79
CA VAL A 475 -18.11 -0.96 15.81
C VAL A 475 -18.57 0.41 15.31
N ALA A 476 -17.98 1.50 15.80
CA ALA A 476 -18.27 2.86 15.30
C ALA A 476 -17.92 3.00 13.81
N ASN A 477 -16.78 2.45 13.39
CA ASN A 477 -16.39 2.43 11.99
C ASN A 477 -17.39 1.65 11.11
N PHE A 478 -17.93 0.53 11.59
CA PHE A 478 -18.91 -0.26 10.84
C PHE A 478 -20.22 0.49 10.60
N VAL A 479 -20.75 1.19 11.61
CA VAL A 479 -21.98 1.97 11.45
C VAL A 479 -21.85 2.97 10.29
N ILE A 480 -20.69 3.63 10.17
CA ILE A 480 -20.41 4.60 9.11
C ILE A 480 -20.12 3.91 7.77
N GLN A 481 -19.09 3.05 7.72
CA GLN A 481 -18.61 2.46 6.47
C GLN A 481 -19.57 1.41 5.89
N GLY A 482 -20.28 0.69 6.77
CA GLY A 482 -21.33 -0.25 6.40
C GLY A 482 -22.51 0.48 5.78
N THR A 483 -22.98 1.57 6.42
CA THR A 483 -24.04 2.41 5.85
C THR A 483 -23.63 2.99 4.49
N ALA A 484 -22.39 3.46 4.34
CA ALA A 484 -21.86 3.93 3.06
C ALA A 484 -21.87 2.85 1.97
N ALA A 485 -21.49 1.61 2.32
CA ALA A 485 -21.52 0.47 1.43
C ALA A 485 -22.95 0.03 1.06
N ASP A 486 -23.88 0.12 2.00
CA ASP A 486 -25.29 -0.19 1.75
C ASP A 486 -25.94 0.87 0.85
N ILE A 487 -25.59 2.16 1.02
CA ILE A 487 -26.01 3.23 0.09
C ILE A 487 -25.57 2.91 -1.33
N LEU A 488 -24.31 2.53 -1.56
CA LEU A 488 -23.83 2.14 -2.89
C LEU A 488 -24.69 1.02 -3.49
N LYS A 489 -25.07 0.01 -2.69
CA LYS A 489 -25.93 -1.10 -3.15
C LYS A 489 -27.35 -0.64 -3.47
N VAL A 490 -27.91 0.27 -2.69
CA VAL A 490 -29.22 0.89 -2.96
C VAL A 490 -29.18 1.64 -4.28
N VAL A 491 -28.17 2.48 -4.50
CA VAL A 491 -27.98 3.21 -5.76
C VAL A 491 -27.82 2.26 -6.94
N MET A 492 -26.97 1.25 -6.82
CA MET A 492 -26.75 0.25 -7.89
C MET A 492 -28.03 -0.52 -8.22
N THR A 493 -28.86 -0.81 -7.21
CA THR A 493 -30.15 -1.47 -7.38
C THR A 493 -31.14 -0.55 -8.08
N ALA A 494 -31.22 0.73 -7.67
CA ALA A 494 -32.03 1.74 -8.33
C ALA A 494 -31.62 1.92 -9.80
N ALA A 495 -30.32 2.11 -10.07
CA ALA A 495 -29.79 2.27 -11.43
C ALA A 495 -30.09 1.06 -12.32
N LYS A 496 -30.07 -0.15 -11.76
CA LYS A 496 -30.48 -1.38 -12.46
C LYS A 496 -31.97 -1.41 -12.75
N HIS A 497 -32.82 -1.08 -11.78
CA HIS A 497 -34.28 -1.07 -11.96
C HIS A 497 -34.74 -0.02 -12.96
N GLU A 498 -34.11 1.15 -12.93
CA GLU A 498 -34.32 2.22 -13.90
C GLU A 498 -33.81 1.87 -15.29
N GLY A 499 -33.04 0.79 -15.47
CA GLY A 499 -32.53 0.40 -16.78
C GLY A 499 -31.35 1.25 -17.28
N ILE A 500 -30.73 2.09 -16.45
CA ILE A 500 -29.76 3.11 -16.88
C ILE A 500 -28.68 2.53 -17.79
N PHE A 501 -27.97 1.49 -17.37
CA PHE A 501 -26.87 0.92 -18.17
C PHE A 501 -27.34 0.25 -19.46
N LEU A 502 -28.54 -0.35 -19.45
CA LEU A 502 -29.09 -1.02 -20.64
C LEU A 502 -29.58 0.00 -21.67
N ASP A 503 -30.31 1.01 -21.21
CA ASP A 503 -30.95 2.02 -22.07
C ASP A 503 -29.93 2.99 -22.66
N THR A 504 -28.90 3.34 -21.88
CA THR A 504 -27.88 4.31 -22.29
C THR A 504 -26.69 3.69 -23.00
N GLY A 505 -26.55 2.36 -22.99
CA GLY A 505 -25.33 1.70 -23.46
C GLY A 505 -24.08 2.01 -22.61
N ALA A 506 -24.25 2.64 -21.44
CA ALA A 506 -23.15 2.94 -20.53
C ALA A 506 -22.55 1.66 -19.95
N ILE A 507 -21.22 1.57 -19.96
CA ILE A 507 -20.46 0.45 -19.43
C ILE A 507 -19.82 0.88 -18.11
N LEU A 508 -20.38 0.38 -17.00
CA LEU A 508 -19.81 0.59 -15.67
C LEU A 508 -18.43 -0.09 -15.58
N LEU A 509 -17.41 0.65 -15.18
CA LEU A 509 -16.08 0.10 -14.93
C LEU A 509 -16.08 -0.77 -13.67
N ALA A 510 -16.47 -0.15 -12.56
CA ALA A 510 -16.61 -0.78 -11.26
C ALA A 510 -17.40 0.15 -10.32
N PRO A 511 -18.09 -0.39 -9.30
CA PRO A 511 -18.66 0.38 -8.21
C PRO A 511 -17.58 0.70 -7.17
N ILE A 512 -16.90 1.83 -7.34
CA ILE A 512 -15.68 2.19 -6.59
C ILE A 512 -16.09 2.93 -5.31
N TYR A 513 -16.53 2.16 -4.31
CA TYR A 513 -16.97 2.66 -3.00
C TYR A 513 -18.05 3.74 -3.10
N ASP A 514 -17.69 5.01 -3.05
CA ASP A 514 -18.57 6.17 -3.13
C ASP A 514 -18.75 6.73 -4.55
N GLN A 515 -18.09 6.11 -5.54
CA GLN A 515 -18.07 6.56 -6.94
C GLN A 515 -18.60 5.49 -7.90
N LEU A 516 -19.43 5.90 -8.86
CA LEU A 516 -19.80 5.15 -10.05
C LEU A 516 -19.07 5.74 -11.25
N ALA A 517 -18.13 4.98 -11.81
CA ALA A 517 -17.31 5.40 -12.94
C ALA A 517 -17.68 4.55 -14.17
N ALA A 518 -18.13 5.18 -15.24
CA ALA A 518 -18.61 4.50 -16.43
C ALA A 518 -18.08 5.14 -17.71
N ARG A 519 -17.92 4.29 -18.74
CA ARG A 519 -17.77 4.70 -20.13
C ARG A 519 -19.17 4.91 -20.71
N VAL A 520 -19.42 6.06 -21.30
CA VAL A 520 -20.76 6.54 -21.66
C VAL A 520 -20.75 7.12 -23.07
N PRO A 521 -21.67 6.73 -23.98
CA PRO A 521 -21.76 7.37 -25.29
C PRO A 521 -22.00 8.88 -25.16
N THR A 522 -21.26 9.67 -25.92
CA THR A 522 -21.27 11.14 -25.82
C THR A 522 -22.68 11.71 -26.04
N SER A 523 -23.46 11.10 -26.93
CA SER A 523 -24.83 11.51 -27.27
C SER A 523 -25.82 11.42 -26.11
N ILE A 524 -25.58 10.55 -25.12
CA ILE A 524 -26.50 10.32 -24.00
C ILE A 524 -25.92 10.81 -22.66
N ALA A 525 -24.78 11.51 -22.66
CA ALA A 525 -24.07 11.93 -21.45
C ALA A 525 -24.95 12.76 -20.50
N VAL A 526 -25.77 13.67 -21.04
CA VAL A 526 -26.73 14.48 -20.26
C VAL A 526 -27.74 13.56 -19.56
N GLU A 527 -28.38 12.67 -20.31
CA GLU A 527 -29.37 11.73 -19.78
C GLU A 527 -28.77 10.83 -18.70
N TYR A 528 -27.59 10.26 -18.97
CA TYR A 528 -26.88 9.40 -18.02
C TYR A 528 -26.59 10.13 -16.71
N ILE A 529 -25.99 11.33 -16.77
CA ILE A 529 -25.67 12.14 -15.58
C ILE A 529 -26.93 12.45 -14.79
N THR A 530 -28.01 12.87 -15.45
CA THR A 530 -29.28 13.19 -14.78
C THR A 530 -29.88 11.96 -14.08
N ARG A 531 -29.99 10.82 -14.78
CA ARG A 531 -30.59 9.59 -14.23
C ARG A 531 -29.75 9.00 -13.10
N ILE A 532 -28.43 8.93 -13.27
CA ILE A 532 -27.56 8.36 -12.23
C ILE A 532 -27.46 9.28 -11.00
N SER A 533 -27.44 10.60 -11.21
CA SER A 533 -27.48 11.57 -10.10
C SER A 533 -28.78 11.44 -9.32
N ALA A 534 -29.92 11.30 -10.00
CA ALA A 534 -31.20 11.06 -9.33
C ALA A 534 -31.18 9.77 -8.48
N CYS A 535 -30.59 8.69 -8.99
CA CYS A 535 -30.40 7.46 -8.22
C CYS A 535 -29.48 7.64 -7.01
N MET A 536 -28.49 8.53 -7.09
CA MET A 536 -27.56 8.85 -6.00
C MET A 536 -28.10 9.88 -5.02
N SER A 537 -29.16 10.61 -5.34
CA SER A 537 -29.82 11.57 -4.45
C SER A 537 -30.70 10.89 -3.40
N VAL A 538 -30.07 10.10 -2.52
CA VAL A 538 -30.75 9.34 -1.47
C VAL A 538 -30.55 9.95 -0.09
N THR A 539 -31.57 9.87 0.75
CA THR A 539 -31.45 10.12 2.20
C THR A 539 -31.61 8.78 2.90
N PRO A 540 -30.58 8.26 3.60
CA PRO A 540 -30.70 6.99 4.30
C PRO A 540 -31.82 7.00 5.35
N PRO A 541 -32.41 5.85 5.68
CA PRO A 541 -33.49 5.77 6.67
C PRO A 541 -33.08 6.39 8.00
N GLY A 542 -33.90 7.33 8.50
CA GLY A 542 -33.65 8.03 9.76
C GLY A 542 -32.54 9.09 9.72
N HIS A 543 -31.84 9.28 8.60
CA HIS A 543 -30.88 10.37 8.43
C HIS A 543 -31.56 11.69 8.08
N GLN A 544 -30.94 12.79 8.49
CA GLN A 544 -31.43 14.15 8.21
C GLN A 544 -30.64 14.80 7.08
N VAL A 545 -29.41 14.35 6.82
CA VAL A 545 -28.54 14.90 5.80
C VAL A 545 -28.69 14.09 4.51
N PRO A 546 -29.17 14.68 3.40
CA PRO A 546 -29.26 13.99 2.12
C PRO A 546 -27.87 13.77 1.53
N MET A 547 -27.71 12.67 0.80
CA MET A 547 -26.55 12.45 -0.05
C MET A 547 -26.62 13.36 -1.29
N VAL A 548 -25.46 13.84 -1.74
CA VAL A 548 -25.36 14.75 -2.87
C VAL A 548 -24.38 14.16 -3.88
N PRO A 549 -24.81 13.84 -5.11
CA PRO A 549 -23.91 13.43 -6.18
C PRO A 549 -23.15 14.62 -6.73
N GLU A 550 -21.87 14.43 -7.04
CA GLU A 550 -21.01 15.33 -7.80
C GLU A 550 -20.55 14.58 -9.05
N ALA A 551 -20.76 15.20 -10.21
CA ALA A 551 -20.40 14.61 -11.49
C ALA A 551 -19.12 15.22 -12.05
N SER A 552 -18.37 14.41 -12.78
CA SER A 552 -17.22 14.84 -13.58
C SER A 552 -17.16 14.06 -14.89
N ILE A 553 -16.59 14.69 -15.92
CA ILE A 553 -16.59 14.17 -17.29
C ILE A 553 -15.24 14.37 -17.96
N GLY A 554 -14.76 13.39 -18.72
CA GLY A 554 -13.47 13.49 -19.42
C GLY A 554 -13.31 12.45 -20.50
N LEU A 555 -12.26 12.57 -21.32
CA LEU A 555 -11.93 11.57 -22.34
C LEU A 555 -11.35 10.28 -21.74
N ASN A 556 -10.87 10.35 -20.49
CA ASN A 556 -10.39 9.21 -19.72
C ASN A 556 -10.76 9.40 -18.24
N TRP A 557 -10.70 8.31 -17.48
CA TRP A 557 -11.07 8.31 -16.06
C TRP A 557 -10.12 9.15 -15.18
N GLY A 558 -8.88 9.36 -15.60
CA GLY A 558 -7.88 10.08 -14.82
C GLY A 558 -7.97 11.60 -14.92
N MET A 559 -8.36 12.12 -16.08
CA MET A 559 -8.41 13.53 -16.41
C MET A 559 -9.84 13.91 -16.74
N GLN A 560 -10.60 14.30 -15.72
CA GLN A 560 -12.00 14.71 -15.84
C GLN A 560 -12.17 16.17 -15.40
N LYS A 561 -13.08 16.87 -16.07
CA LYS A 561 -13.57 18.19 -15.72
C LYS A 561 -14.70 18.06 -14.70
N GLU A 562 -14.56 18.74 -13.58
CA GLU A 562 -15.58 18.76 -12.52
C GLU A 562 -16.83 19.52 -12.98
N LEU A 563 -17.97 18.86 -12.91
CA LEU A 563 -19.28 19.46 -13.17
C LEU A 563 -19.98 19.83 -11.86
N GLY A 564 -19.58 19.23 -10.74
CA GLY A 564 -20.15 19.49 -9.42
C GLY A 564 -21.54 18.86 -9.25
N ALA A 565 -22.29 19.35 -8.27
CA ALA A 565 -23.60 18.79 -7.93
C ALA A 565 -24.69 19.28 -8.90
N TYR A 566 -25.53 18.35 -9.35
CA TYR A 566 -26.70 18.60 -10.21
C TYR A 566 -26.40 19.57 -11.37
N PRO A 567 -25.41 19.26 -12.23
CA PRO A 567 -25.03 20.16 -13.31
C PRO A 567 -26.20 20.38 -14.27
N SER A 568 -26.37 21.63 -14.74
CA SER A 568 -27.34 21.93 -15.80
C SER A 568 -26.91 21.27 -17.12
N GLU A 569 -27.88 21.02 -17.99
CA GLU A 569 -27.65 20.52 -19.34
C GLU A 569 -26.62 21.36 -20.10
N ASP A 570 -26.77 22.70 -20.10
CA ASP A 570 -25.81 23.62 -20.72
C ASP A 570 -24.38 23.44 -20.19
N LYS A 571 -24.21 23.16 -18.90
CA LYS A 571 -22.89 22.95 -18.30
C LYS A 571 -22.27 21.63 -18.78
N ILE A 572 -23.08 20.60 -18.94
CA ILE A 572 -22.64 19.29 -19.45
C ILE A 572 -22.27 19.42 -20.93
N LEU A 573 -23.13 20.04 -21.74
CA LEU A 573 -22.90 20.25 -23.17
C LEU A 573 -21.64 21.08 -23.42
N LYS A 574 -21.46 22.18 -22.69
CA LYS A 574 -20.24 22.98 -22.76
C LYS A 574 -18.99 22.17 -22.38
N ALA A 575 -19.09 21.34 -21.34
CA ALA A 575 -17.97 20.48 -20.96
C ALA A 575 -17.63 19.45 -22.05
N LEU A 576 -18.62 18.91 -22.76
CA LEU A 576 -18.39 18.05 -23.92
C LEU A 576 -17.70 18.79 -25.05
N GLU A 577 -18.18 19.98 -25.42
CA GLU A 577 -17.55 20.82 -26.44
C GLU A 577 -16.08 21.10 -26.12
N ASP A 578 -15.80 21.51 -24.89
CA ASP A 578 -14.44 21.80 -24.42
C ASP A 578 -13.53 20.56 -24.53
N LEU A 579 -14.03 19.36 -24.20
CA LEU A 579 -13.25 18.12 -24.27
C LEU A 579 -12.79 17.76 -25.68
N TYR A 580 -13.58 18.07 -26.70
CA TYR A 580 -13.24 17.80 -28.10
C TYR A 580 -12.52 18.96 -28.78
N ALA A 581 -12.56 20.17 -28.21
CA ALA A 581 -11.78 21.30 -28.69
C ALA A 581 -10.28 21.20 -28.33
N ASP A 582 -9.96 20.47 -27.25
CA ASP A 582 -8.60 20.25 -26.74
C ASP A 582 -7.86 19.06 -27.41
N VAL A 583 -8.50 18.35 -28.34
CA VAL A 583 -7.97 17.19 -29.10
C VAL A 583 -7.69 17.59 -30.54
#